data_AF-A0A7V2V8W9-F1
#
_entry.id   AF-A0A7V2V8W9-F1
#
_cell.length_a   1.000
_cell.length_b   1.000
_cell.length_c   1.000
_cell.angle_alpha   90.00
_cell.angle_beta   90.00
_cell.angle_gamma   90.00
#
_symmetry.space_group_name_H-M   'P 1'
#
loop_
_entity.id
_entity.type
_entity.pdbx_description
1 polymer ?
#
loop_
_entity_poly.entity_id
_entity_poly.type
_entity_poly.pdbx_seq_one_letter_code
_entity_poly.pdbx_strand_id
1 'polypeptide(L)'
;MIQNNEDIPVLIAYNGPLNGQKWPINHELIIGRDPKCDITIPERQVSRLHAKIYPENNSITIEDLGSKNGTYNNGEPVDAPTILLDGAIVQIALAQEFIFLTTEATIPLDFDKYSQKGKMLRLDPKSRRVWISDQELLPPLSAPQFKLLHLLYTNEDKVVSRQEIILHVWKEEVALGVSNQALDALARRLRERISSIDSTHDYIITVRGHGFRFENPIASISHPSK
;
A
#
# COMPACT_ATOMS: atom_id res chain seq x y z
N MET A 1 -32.15 24.06 -10.09
CA MET A 1 -31.83 22.81 -10.80
C MET A 1 -30.70 22.16 -10.01
N ILE A 2 -31.03 21.14 -9.24
CA ILE A 2 -30.07 20.41 -8.40
C ILE A 2 -29.44 19.38 -9.33
N GLN A 3 -28.14 19.51 -9.65
CA GLN A 3 -27.42 18.48 -10.39
C GLN A 3 -27.27 17.28 -9.45
N ASN A 4 -27.94 16.18 -9.79
CA ASN A 4 -27.81 14.89 -9.14
C ASN A 4 -26.34 14.45 -9.21
N ASN A 5 -25.70 14.35 -8.05
CA ASN A 5 -24.39 13.77 -7.90
C ASN A 5 -24.59 12.25 -7.85
N GLU A 6 -24.76 11.62 -9.02
CA GLU A 6 -24.80 10.16 -9.10
C GLU A 6 -23.42 9.60 -8.74
N ASP A 7 -23.44 8.70 -7.77
CA ASP A 7 -22.29 8.09 -7.11
C ASP A 7 -21.50 7.19 -8.08
N ILE A 8 -20.42 7.71 -8.67
CA ILE A 8 -19.62 7.02 -9.71
C ILE A 8 -18.65 5.99 -9.09
N PRO A 9 -18.70 4.70 -9.48
CA PRO A 9 -17.74 3.69 -9.05
C PRO A 9 -16.29 4.04 -9.44
N VAL A 10 -15.32 3.59 -8.66
CA VAL A 10 -13.91 3.97 -8.83
C VAL A 10 -12.99 2.75 -8.81
N LEU A 11 -12.03 2.73 -9.74
CA LEU A 11 -10.88 1.83 -9.71
C LEU A 11 -9.69 2.56 -9.06
N ILE A 12 -9.08 1.98 -8.03
CA ILE A 12 -7.97 2.59 -7.29
C ILE A 12 -6.75 1.68 -7.40
N ALA A 13 -5.66 2.18 -7.95
CA ALA A 13 -4.39 1.45 -7.96
C ALA A 13 -3.81 1.39 -6.55
N TYR A 14 -3.44 0.20 -6.05
CA TYR A 14 -2.88 0.06 -4.70
C TYR A 14 -1.53 -0.69 -4.63
N ASN A 15 -1.14 -1.39 -5.71
CA ASN A 15 0.18 -2.03 -5.83
C ASN A 15 0.64 -1.98 -7.30
N GLY A 16 1.90 -1.60 -7.56
CA GLY A 16 2.41 -1.41 -8.92
C GLY A 16 2.71 0.05 -9.29
N PRO A 17 3.09 0.32 -10.55
CA PRO A 17 3.60 1.61 -11.00
C PRO A 17 2.59 2.76 -10.89
N LEU A 18 1.29 2.45 -10.83
CA LEU A 18 0.23 3.45 -10.78
C LEU A 18 -0.31 3.72 -9.36
N ASN A 19 0.34 3.19 -8.32
CA ASN A 19 -0.16 3.23 -6.95
C ASN A 19 -0.69 4.61 -6.49
N GLY A 20 -1.91 4.62 -5.96
CA GLY A 20 -2.65 5.77 -5.45
C GLY A 20 -3.38 6.60 -6.49
N GLN A 21 -3.27 6.27 -7.78
CA GLN A 21 -4.11 6.86 -8.82
C GLN A 21 -5.52 6.23 -8.79
N LYS A 22 -6.50 7.00 -9.26
CA LYS A 22 -7.91 6.65 -9.22
C LYS A 22 -8.56 6.97 -10.56
N TRP A 23 -9.42 6.07 -11.03
CA TRP A 23 -10.18 6.25 -12.26
C TRP A 23 -11.67 6.05 -11.96
N PRO A 24 -12.50 7.09 -12.14
CA PRO A 24 -13.94 6.90 -12.14
C PRO A 24 -14.35 6.05 -13.34
N ILE A 25 -15.22 5.07 -13.11
CA ILE A 25 -15.70 4.14 -14.14
C ILE A 25 -17.11 4.58 -14.54
N ASN A 26 -17.18 5.61 -15.37
CA ASN A 26 -18.42 6.11 -15.97
C ASN A 26 -18.56 5.75 -17.47
N HIS A 27 -17.53 5.15 -18.06
CA HIS A 27 -17.50 4.61 -19.42
C HIS A 27 -16.52 3.43 -19.49
N GLU A 28 -16.41 2.80 -20.65
CA GLU A 28 -15.38 1.78 -20.90
C GLU A 28 -13.99 2.39 -20.80
N LEU A 29 -13.14 1.82 -19.95
CA LEU A 29 -11.74 2.16 -19.82
C LEU A 29 -10.88 0.99 -20.31
N ILE A 30 -9.97 1.29 -21.22
CA ILE A 30 -8.98 0.33 -21.72
C ILE A 30 -7.73 0.39 -20.85
N ILE A 31 -7.31 -0.77 -20.37
CA ILE A 31 -6.10 -0.96 -19.56
C ILE A 31 -5.04 -1.63 -20.43
N GLY A 32 -3.83 -1.09 -20.44
CA GLY A 32 -2.74 -1.68 -21.19
C GLY A 32 -1.45 -0.88 -21.14
N ARG A 33 -0.44 -1.38 -21.83
CA ARG A 33 0.87 -0.71 -21.93
C ARG A 33 0.91 0.35 -23.03
N ASP A 34 -0.01 0.31 -23.99
CA ASP A 34 -0.04 1.30 -25.04
C ASP A 34 -0.36 2.68 -24.44
N PRO A 35 0.40 3.75 -24.74
CA PRO A 35 0.10 5.10 -24.27
C PRO A 35 -1.27 5.65 -24.69
N LYS A 36 -1.96 4.98 -25.61
CA LYS A 36 -3.33 5.31 -26.02
C LYS A 36 -4.41 4.74 -25.10
N CYS A 37 -4.05 3.86 -24.17
CA CYS A 37 -4.99 3.30 -23.18
C CYS A 37 -5.36 4.36 -22.14
N ASP A 38 -6.62 4.34 -21.68
CA ASP A 38 -7.11 5.21 -20.60
C ASP A 38 -6.32 4.98 -19.30
N ILE A 39 -5.96 3.72 -19.04
CA ILE A 39 -5.09 3.31 -17.95
C ILE A 39 -3.80 2.72 -18.53
N THR A 40 -2.79 3.58 -18.67
CA THR A 40 -1.49 3.19 -19.21
C THR A 40 -0.58 2.63 -18.11
N ILE A 41 -0.23 1.35 -18.19
CA ILE A 41 0.73 0.69 -17.29
C ILE A 41 2.04 0.45 -18.07
N PRO A 42 3.11 1.24 -17.83
CA PRO A 42 4.32 1.24 -18.66
C PRO A 42 5.27 0.05 -18.40
N GLU A 43 4.73 -1.13 -18.12
CA GLU A 43 5.48 -2.32 -17.70
C GLU A 43 5.53 -3.37 -18.80
N ARG A 44 6.73 -3.87 -19.15
CA ARG A 44 6.93 -4.79 -20.29
C ARG A 44 6.05 -6.05 -20.26
N GLN A 45 5.67 -6.49 -19.06
CA GLN A 45 4.81 -7.65 -18.84
C GLN A 45 3.32 -7.38 -19.07
N VAL A 46 2.93 -6.13 -19.32
CA VAL A 46 1.57 -5.76 -19.68
C VAL A 46 1.45 -5.71 -21.22
N SER A 47 0.44 -6.41 -21.75
CA SER A 47 0.05 -6.32 -23.16
C SER A 47 -0.30 -4.89 -23.57
N ARG A 48 -0.18 -4.56 -24.87
CA ARG A 48 -0.50 -3.21 -25.38
C ARG A 48 -1.96 -2.83 -25.07
N LEU A 49 -2.88 -3.74 -25.39
CA LEU A 49 -4.26 -3.76 -24.93
C LEU A 49 -4.37 -5.01 -24.06
N HIS A 50 -4.69 -4.85 -22.78
CA HIS A 50 -4.60 -5.94 -21.80
C HIS A 50 -5.96 -6.37 -21.31
N ALA A 51 -6.73 -5.41 -20.80
CA ALA A 51 -8.06 -5.64 -20.27
C ALA A 51 -8.90 -4.40 -20.55
N LYS A 52 -10.21 -4.54 -20.42
CA LYS A 52 -11.12 -3.42 -20.34
C LYS A 52 -12.04 -3.58 -19.14
N ILE A 53 -12.46 -2.44 -18.60
CA ILE A 53 -13.42 -2.35 -17.51
C ILE A 53 -14.52 -1.38 -17.94
N TYR A 54 -15.78 -1.78 -17.79
CA TYR A 54 -16.90 -1.00 -18.32
C TYR A 54 -18.17 -1.21 -17.49
N PRO A 55 -19.06 -0.20 -17.45
CA PRO A 55 -20.38 -0.35 -16.85
C PRO A 55 -21.31 -1.19 -17.75
N GLU A 56 -22.01 -2.15 -17.15
CA GLU A 56 -22.97 -3.03 -17.81
C GLU A 56 -24.08 -3.44 -16.85
N ASN A 57 -25.36 -3.27 -17.25
CA ASN A 57 -26.53 -3.68 -16.47
C ASN A 57 -26.49 -3.26 -14.98
N ASN A 58 -26.14 -2.00 -14.72
CA ASN A 58 -26.01 -1.44 -13.37
C ASN A 58 -24.91 -2.10 -12.50
N SER A 59 -23.95 -2.80 -13.13
CA SER A 59 -22.77 -3.40 -12.52
C SER A 59 -21.52 -2.96 -13.28
N ILE A 60 -20.33 -3.22 -12.72
CA ILE A 60 -19.07 -3.04 -13.43
C ILE A 60 -18.53 -4.40 -13.84
N THR A 61 -18.16 -4.53 -15.10
CA THR A 61 -17.60 -5.77 -15.68
C THR A 61 -16.15 -5.54 -16.08
N ILE A 62 -15.29 -6.54 -15.84
CA ILE A 62 -13.92 -6.61 -16.36
C ILE A 62 -13.79 -7.75 -17.37
N GLU A 63 -13.04 -7.51 -18.44
CA GLU A 63 -12.77 -8.47 -19.50
C GLU A 63 -11.28 -8.44 -19.87
N ASP A 64 -10.63 -9.61 -19.92
CA ASP A 64 -9.29 -9.76 -20.48
C ASP A 64 -9.34 -9.75 -22.02
N LEU A 65 -8.45 -8.99 -22.67
CA LEU A 65 -8.43 -8.81 -24.11
C LEU A 65 -7.42 -9.74 -24.82
N GLY A 66 -7.26 -10.96 -24.30
CA GLY A 66 -6.27 -11.93 -24.80
C GLY A 66 -4.85 -11.54 -24.40
N SER A 67 -4.68 -11.12 -23.15
CA SER A 67 -3.39 -10.68 -22.63
C SER A 67 -2.39 -11.83 -22.51
N LYS A 68 -1.09 -11.51 -22.52
CA LYS A 68 -0.05 -12.53 -22.43
C LYS A 68 0.08 -13.15 -21.03
N ASN A 69 -0.14 -12.34 -20.00
CA ASN A 69 0.15 -12.70 -18.60
C ASN A 69 -1.11 -12.72 -17.74
N GLY A 70 -2.29 -12.61 -18.34
CA GLY A 70 -3.58 -12.72 -17.68
C GLY A 70 -4.01 -11.48 -16.91
N THR A 71 -5.32 -11.37 -16.77
CA THR A 71 -6.04 -10.52 -15.82
C THR A 71 -6.64 -11.41 -14.74
N TYR A 72 -6.59 -10.98 -13.48
CA TYR A 72 -7.12 -11.75 -12.36
C TYR A 72 -8.07 -10.90 -11.51
N ASN A 73 -9.12 -11.52 -11.00
CA ASN A 73 -10.08 -10.96 -10.06
C ASN A 73 -10.03 -11.76 -8.75
N ASN A 74 -9.60 -11.13 -7.66
CA ASN A 74 -9.38 -11.77 -6.35
C ASN A 74 -8.45 -13.00 -6.42
N GLY A 75 -7.47 -12.99 -7.33
CA GLY A 75 -6.51 -14.08 -7.54
C GLY A 75 -6.94 -15.15 -8.54
N GLU A 76 -8.20 -15.15 -8.98
CA GLU A 76 -8.71 -16.08 -9.99
C GLU A 76 -8.63 -15.47 -11.40
N PRO A 77 -8.28 -16.23 -12.45
CA PRO A 77 -8.15 -15.71 -13.81
C PRO A 77 -9.50 -15.26 -14.39
N VAL A 78 -9.48 -14.15 -15.13
CA VAL A 78 -10.63 -13.62 -15.86
C VAL A 78 -10.65 -14.20 -17.27
N ASP A 79 -11.20 -15.42 -17.40
CA ASP A 79 -11.29 -16.14 -18.69
C ASP A 79 -12.53 -15.73 -19.53
N ALA A 80 -13.45 -14.99 -18.93
CA ALA A 80 -14.67 -14.44 -19.56
C ALA A 80 -15.04 -13.10 -18.87
N PRO A 81 -15.89 -12.26 -19.50
CA PRO A 81 -16.39 -11.05 -18.87
C PRO A 81 -16.95 -11.35 -17.46
N THR A 82 -16.38 -10.69 -16.45
CA THR A 82 -16.62 -10.99 -15.03
C THR A 82 -17.09 -9.73 -14.31
N ILE A 83 -18.19 -9.84 -13.57
CA ILE A 83 -18.70 -8.74 -12.74
C ILE A 83 -17.77 -8.52 -11.54
N LEU A 84 -17.41 -7.27 -11.29
CA LEU A 84 -16.67 -6.84 -10.11
C LEU A 84 -17.63 -6.52 -8.97
N LEU A 85 -17.35 -7.10 -7.81
CA LEU A 85 -18.02 -6.78 -6.56
C LEU A 85 -17.23 -5.70 -5.82
N ASP A 86 -17.91 -4.89 -5.01
CA ASP A 86 -17.26 -3.89 -4.17
C ASP A 86 -16.13 -4.50 -3.32
N GLY A 87 -14.98 -3.83 -3.29
CA GLY A 87 -13.74 -4.30 -2.67
C GLY A 87 -12.93 -5.30 -3.50
N ALA A 88 -13.35 -5.67 -4.71
CA ALA A 88 -12.64 -6.64 -5.54
C ALA A 88 -11.22 -6.16 -5.91
N ILE A 89 -10.27 -7.09 -5.82
CA ILE A 89 -8.89 -6.89 -6.22
C ILE A 89 -8.73 -7.30 -7.69
N VAL A 90 -8.41 -6.34 -8.54
CA VAL A 90 -8.12 -6.56 -9.96
C VAL A 90 -6.62 -6.54 -10.17
N GLN A 91 -6.04 -7.61 -10.68
CA GLN A 91 -4.63 -7.71 -10.99
C GLN A 91 -4.42 -7.80 -12.52
N ILE A 92 -3.48 -7.00 -13.02
CA ILE A 92 -3.08 -6.92 -14.43
C ILE A 92 -1.63 -7.40 -14.55
N ALA A 93 -1.45 -8.59 -15.13
CA ALA A 93 -0.21 -9.34 -15.06
C ALA A 93 0.34 -9.42 -13.61
N LEU A 94 1.64 -9.63 -13.46
CA LEU A 94 2.33 -9.50 -12.17
C LEU A 94 2.75 -8.05 -11.86
N ALA A 95 2.14 -7.05 -12.50
CA ALA A 95 2.66 -5.67 -12.55
C ALA A 95 1.86 -4.68 -11.72
N GLN A 96 0.54 -4.78 -11.78
CA GLN A 96 -0.35 -3.76 -11.27
C GLN A 96 -1.57 -4.42 -10.64
N GLU A 97 -1.93 -3.99 -9.44
CA GLU A 97 -3.15 -4.36 -8.75
C GLU A 97 -3.97 -3.11 -8.45
N PHE A 98 -5.28 -3.27 -8.55
CA PHE A 98 -6.28 -2.26 -8.27
C PHE A 98 -7.31 -2.83 -7.30
N ILE A 99 -7.98 -1.94 -6.58
CA ILE A 99 -9.20 -2.25 -5.83
C ILE A 99 -10.36 -1.50 -6.48
N PHE A 100 -11.46 -2.21 -6.70
CA PHE A 100 -12.70 -1.64 -7.20
C PHE A 100 -13.60 -1.25 -6.02
N LEU A 101 -14.16 -0.04 -6.04
CA LEU A 101 -15.09 0.44 -5.03
C LEU A 101 -16.35 1.06 -5.64
N THR A 102 -17.50 0.79 -5.04
CA THR A 102 -18.75 1.53 -5.29
C THR A 102 -18.94 2.61 -4.23
N THR A 103 -19.53 3.73 -4.61
CA THR A 103 -19.60 4.94 -3.77
C THR A 103 -20.57 4.84 -2.59
N GLU A 104 -21.39 3.77 -2.51
CA GLU A 104 -22.18 3.42 -1.32
C GLU A 104 -21.36 2.71 -0.23
N ALA A 105 -20.16 2.26 -0.56
CA ALA A 105 -19.25 1.77 0.47
C ALA A 105 -18.81 2.98 1.31
N THR A 106 -19.15 2.97 2.61
CA THR A 106 -18.17 3.46 3.57
C THR A 106 -16.89 2.77 3.17
N ILE A 107 -15.88 3.53 2.75
CA ILE A 107 -14.49 3.09 2.66
C ILE A 107 -14.33 2.01 3.73
N PRO A 108 -14.16 0.72 3.36
CA PRO A 108 -14.17 -0.34 4.36
C PRO A 108 -13.24 0.08 5.48
N LEU A 109 -13.55 -0.17 6.75
CA LEU A 109 -12.63 0.15 7.85
C LEU A 109 -11.23 -0.47 7.64
N ASP A 110 -11.10 -1.39 6.68
CA ASP A 110 -9.86 -1.99 6.17
C ASP A 110 -9.25 -1.34 4.91
N PHE A 111 -9.83 -0.31 4.31
CA PHE A 111 -9.21 0.44 3.19
C PHE A 111 -7.89 1.08 3.60
N ASP A 112 -7.71 1.40 4.89
CA ASP A 112 -6.44 1.83 5.46
C ASP A 112 -5.34 0.76 5.40
N LYS A 113 -5.69 -0.52 5.17
CA LYS A 113 -4.70 -1.58 4.83
C LYS A 113 -4.28 -1.54 3.36
N TYR A 114 -5.18 -1.16 2.46
CA TYR A 114 -4.92 -1.16 1.01
C TYR A 114 -4.39 0.19 0.50
N SER A 115 -4.72 1.29 1.17
CA SER A 115 -4.16 2.61 0.93
C SER A 115 -2.84 2.78 1.70
N GLN A 116 -1.75 2.23 1.17
CA GLN A 116 -0.40 2.70 1.55
C GLN A 116 -0.11 4.14 1.08
N LYS A 117 -1.14 4.90 0.71
CA LYS A 117 -1.10 6.35 0.50
C LYS A 117 -2.04 7.11 1.45
N GLY A 118 -2.48 6.44 2.51
CA GLY A 118 -2.99 7.06 3.73
C GLY A 118 -1.87 7.24 4.73
N LYS A 119 -1.04 6.23 4.98
CA LYS A 119 -0.10 6.26 6.11
C LYS A 119 1.14 7.12 5.86
N MET A 120 1.58 7.85 6.89
CA MET A 120 2.71 8.77 6.77
C MET A 120 4.03 8.02 6.53
N LEU A 121 4.30 6.89 7.17
CA LEU A 121 5.51 6.10 6.91
C LEU A 121 5.21 4.94 5.97
N ARG A 122 6.02 4.78 4.92
CA ARG A 122 5.95 3.71 3.91
C ARG A 122 7.28 2.98 3.81
N LEU A 123 7.26 1.68 3.51
CA LEU A 123 8.48 0.90 3.34
C LEU A 123 8.39 -0.09 2.18
N ASP A 124 9.51 -0.27 1.49
CA ASP A 124 9.70 -1.32 0.49
C ASP A 124 10.71 -2.36 1.01
N PRO A 125 10.25 -3.58 1.37
CA PRO A 125 11.11 -4.65 1.84
C PRO A 125 12.15 -5.11 0.81
N LYS A 126 11.83 -5.06 -0.49
CA LYS A 126 12.69 -5.57 -1.56
C LYS A 126 13.89 -4.66 -1.77
N SER A 127 13.66 -3.35 -1.82
CA SER A 127 14.72 -2.35 -2.02
C SER A 127 15.31 -1.79 -0.73
N ARG A 128 14.74 -2.14 0.45
CA ARG A 128 15.08 -1.61 1.78
C ARG A 128 15.00 -0.09 1.88
N ARG A 129 14.02 0.48 1.18
CA ARG A 129 13.76 1.91 1.17
C ARG A 129 12.59 2.24 2.08
N VAL A 130 12.65 3.44 2.66
CA VAL A 130 11.67 3.95 3.61
C VAL A 130 11.34 5.36 3.19
N TRP A 131 10.07 5.70 3.17
CA TRP A 131 9.57 7.05 2.91
C TRP A 131 8.74 7.51 4.10
N ILE A 132 8.82 8.80 4.40
CA ILE A 132 7.91 9.47 5.34
C ILE A 132 7.26 10.62 4.58
N SER A 133 5.93 10.62 4.56
CA SER A 133 5.13 11.34 3.58
C SER A 133 5.67 11.04 2.17
N ASP A 134 6.14 12.04 1.43
CA ASP A 134 6.71 11.89 0.09
C ASP A 134 8.25 11.98 0.05
N GLN A 135 8.91 12.05 1.21
CA GLN A 135 10.36 12.15 1.30
C GLN A 135 11.01 10.79 1.61
N GLU A 136 11.97 10.38 0.79
CA GLU A 136 12.77 9.17 1.04
C GLU A 136 13.76 9.40 2.19
N LEU A 137 13.87 8.42 3.08
CA LEU A 137 14.80 8.44 4.19
C LEU A 137 16.21 8.09 3.71
N LEU A 138 17.01 9.15 3.53
CA LEU A 138 18.40 9.08 3.08
C LEU A 138 19.38 9.57 4.18
N PRO A 139 20.60 9.00 4.29
CA PRO A 139 21.05 7.74 3.65
C PRO A 139 20.12 6.54 3.98
N PRO A 140 20.27 5.35 3.40
CA PRO A 140 19.44 4.20 3.79
C PRO A 140 19.60 3.82 5.27
N LEU A 141 18.60 3.19 5.87
CA LEU A 141 18.71 2.62 7.22
C LEU A 141 19.75 1.49 7.24
N SER A 142 20.49 1.36 8.34
CA SER A 142 21.35 0.19 8.56
C SER A 142 20.50 -1.08 8.65
N ALA A 143 21.09 -2.25 8.38
CA ALA A 143 20.35 -3.52 8.40
C ALA A 143 19.59 -3.79 9.73
N PRO A 144 20.17 -3.53 10.93
CA PRO A 144 19.42 -3.68 12.17
C PRO A 144 18.24 -2.70 12.31
N GLN A 145 18.44 -1.43 11.90
CA GLN A 145 17.39 -0.41 11.93
C GLN A 145 16.24 -0.76 10.99
N PHE A 146 16.55 -1.21 9.77
CA PHE A 146 15.54 -1.62 8.80
C PHE A 146 14.75 -2.84 9.29
N LYS A 147 15.43 -3.86 9.81
CA LYS A 147 14.75 -5.05 10.37
C LYS A 147 13.84 -4.71 11.53
N LEU A 148 14.28 -3.83 12.44
CA LEU A 148 13.46 -3.34 13.54
C LEU A 148 12.20 -2.65 13.00
N LEU A 149 12.36 -1.71 12.09
CA LEU A 149 11.25 -0.97 11.50
C LEU A 149 10.29 -1.90 10.73
N HIS A 150 10.82 -2.83 9.94
CA HIS A 150 10.03 -3.78 9.15
C HIS A 150 9.21 -4.71 10.06
N LEU A 151 9.79 -5.24 11.13
CA LEU A 151 9.09 -6.07 12.10
C LEU A 151 7.94 -5.30 12.77
N LEU A 152 8.24 -4.08 13.22
CA LEU A 152 7.27 -3.19 13.86
C LEU A 152 6.13 -2.79 12.90
N TYR A 153 6.46 -2.48 11.66
CA TYR A 153 5.49 -2.15 10.61
C TYR A 153 4.60 -3.34 10.23
N THR A 154 5.16 -4.55 10.15
CA THR A 154 4.39 -5.76 9.85
C THR A 154 3.44 -6.13 11.00
N ASN A 155 3.76 -5.67 12.21
CA ASN A 155 2.96 -5.85 13.42
C ASN A 155 2.33 -4.53 13.89
N GLU A 156 1.89 -3.70 12.95
CA GLU A 156 1.23 -2.42 13.25
C GLU A 156 0.09 -2.58 14.27
N ASP A 157 -0.06 -1.60 15.16
CA ASP A 157 -0.98 -1.57 16.30
C ASP A 157 -0.78 -2.65 17.38
N LYS A 158 0.15 -3.58 17.19
CA LYS A 158 0.52 -4.60 18.18
C LYS A 158 1.78 -4.22 18.95
N VAL A 159 1.84 -4.69 20.19
CA VAL A 159 3.05 -4.56 21.01
C VAL A 159 3.98 -5.74 20.69
N VAL A 160 5.13 -5.45 20.10
CA VAL A 160 6.18 -6.44 19.85
C VAL A 160 7.13 -6.49 21.04
N SER A 161 7.38 -7.68 21.56
CA SER A 161 8.17 -7.85 22.78
C SER A 161 9.66 -7.59 22.54
N ARG A 162 10.40 -7.20 23.59
CA ARG A 162 11.86 -6.99 23.49
C ARG A 162 12.59 -8.25 23.02
N GLN A 163 12.19 -9.41 23.53
CA GLN A 163 12.81 -10.69 23.19
C GLN A 163 12.59 -11.05 21.72
N GLU A 164 11.37 -10.89 21.22
CA GLU A 164 11.03 -11.12 19.82
C GLU A 164 11.80 -10.20 18.87
N ILE A 165 11.90 -8.91 19.23
CA ILE A 165 12.68 -7.94 18.46
C ILE A 165 14.16 -8.34 18.45
N ILE A 166 14.71 -8.73 19.59
CA ILE A 166 16.12 -9.15 19.68
C ILE A 166 16.39 -10.35 18.76
N LEU A 167 15.53 -11.36 18.79
CA LEU A 167 15.64 -12.57 17.96
C LEU A 167 15.49 -12.29 16.45
N HIS A 168 14.67 -11.30 16.08
CA HIS A 168 14.44 -10.97 14.67
C HIS A 168 15.55 -10.08 14.08
N VAL A 169 15.99 -9.08 14.84
CA VAL A 169 16.97 -8.10 14.39
C VAL A 169 18.38 -8.71 14.35
N TRP A 170 18.76 -9.40 15.43
CA TRP A 170 20.03 -10.10 15.56
C TRP A 170 19.80 -11.60 15.36
N LYS A 171 20.60 -12.25 14.49
CA LYS A 171 20.50 -13.70 14.27
C LYS A 171 20.73 -14.46 15.59
N GLU A 172 20.20 -15.69 15.70
CA GLU A 172 20.23 -16.51 16.93
C GLU A 172 21.59 -16.56 17.63
N GLU A 173 22.68 -16.70 16.88
CA GLU A 173 24.07 -16.75 17.40
C GLU A 173 24.51 -15.47 18.13
N VAL A 174 23.97 -14.31 17.73
CA VAL A 174 24.32 -12.99 18.31
C VAL A 174 23.28 -12.55 19.34
N ALA A 175 22.02 -12.97 19.18
CA ALA A 175 20.90 -12.56 20.02
C ALA A 175 21.10 -12.89 21.51
N LEU A 176 21.77 -13.99 21.84
CA LEU A 176 22.04 -14.44 23.22
C LEU A 176 22.85 -13.42 24.06
N GLY A 177 23.60 -12.51 23.42
CA GLY A 177 24.42 -11.49 24.08
C GLY A 177 23.86 -10.07 24.00
N VAL A 178 22.72 -9.86 23.34
CA VAL A 178 22.16 -8.51 23.14
C VAL A 178 21.36 -8.09 24.37
N SER A 179 21.80 -7.01 25.02
CA SER A 179 21.09 -6.45 26.16
C SER A 179 19.88 -5.62 25.73
N ASN A 180 18.90 -5.46 26.62
CA ASN A 180 17.78 -4.53 26.41
C ASN A 180 18.26 -3.09 26.13
N GLN A 181 19.40 -2.69 26.71
CA GLN A 181 20.00 -1.37 26.46
C GLN A 181 20.48 -1.22 25.01
N ALA A 182 21.00 -2.29 24.39
CA ALA A 182 21.39 -2.26 22.99
C ALA A 182 20.17 -2.11 22.06
N LEU A 183 19.06 -2.79 22.39
CA LEU A 183 17.79 -2.60 21.71
C LEU A 183 17.25 -1.17 21.90
N ASP A 184 17.25 -0.64 23.12
CA ASP A 184 16.79 0.72 23.39
C ASP A 184 17.64 1.77 22.65
N ALA A 185 18.96 1.56 22.55
CA ALA A 185 19.85 2.41 21.76
C ALA A 185 19.56 2.31 20.24
N LEU A 186 19.24 1.12 19.73
CA LEU A 186 18.84 0.93 18.33
C LEU A 186 17.52 1.66 18.05
N ALA A 187 16.52 1.48 18.91
CA ALA A 187 15.21 2.14 18.80
C ALA A 187 15.36 3.67 18.86
N ARG A 188 16.18 4.20 19.77
CA ARG A 188 16.49 5.64 19.83
C ARG A 188 17.07 6.16 18.51
N ARG A 189 18.10 5.50 17.98
CA ARG A 189 18.73 5.92 16.71
C ARG A 189 17.76 5.82 15.52
N LEU A 190 16.86 4.83 15.53
CA LEU A 190 15.83 4.71 14.50
C LEU A 190 14.83 5.86 14.60
N ARG A 191 14.38 6.22 15.80
CA ARG A 191 13.52 7.40 16.02
C ARG A 191 14.18 8.68 15.52
N GLU A 192 15.43 8.93 15.90
CA GLU A 192 16.18 10.12 15.44
C GLU A 192 16.23 10.24 13.91
N ARG A 193 16.34 9.10 13.22
CA ARG A 193 16.36 9.05 11.75
C ARG A 193 14.99 9.37 11.14
N ILE A 194 13.93 8.89 11.76
CA ILE A 194 12.55 9.18 11.34
C ILE A 194 12.22 10.65 11.65
N SER A 195 12.55 11.13 12.85
CA SER A 195 12.32 12.50 13.30
C SER A 195 13.10 13.56 12.53
N SER A 196 14.18 13.18 11.83
CA SER A 196 14.89 14.10 10.93
C SER A 196 14.08 14.48 9.68
N ILE A 197 13.03 13.72 9.36
CA ILE A 197 12.13 13.98 8.23
C ILE A 197 10.78 14.44 8.76
N ASP A 198 10.25 13.75 9.75
CA ASP A 198 9.00 14.12 10.39
C ASP A 198 9.17 14.22 11.91
N SER A 199 9.32 15.46 12.38
CA SER A 199 9.38 15.77 13.81
C SER A 199 8.00 15.91 14.46
N THR A 200 6.91 15.76 13.70
CA THR A 200 5.55 16.02 14.18
C THR A 200 4.89 14.80 14.82
N HIS A 201 5.38 13.59 14.53
CA HIS A 201 4.81 12.35 15.06
C HIS A 201 5.88 11.34 15.52
N ASP A 202 5.60 10.68 16.64
CA ASP A 202 6.42 9.59 17.17
C ASP A 202 5.89 8.24 16.69
N TYR A 203 6.51 7.67 15.66
CA TYR A 203 6.05 6.42 15.04
C TYR A 203 6.31 5.16 15.89
N ILE A 204 7.26 5.22 16.82
CA ILE A 204 7.70 4.06 17.60
C ILE A 204 7.45 4.35 19.08
N ILE A 205 6.36 3.81 19.63
CA ILE A 205 5.95 4.04 21.00
C ILE A 205 6.57 2.99 21.93
N THR A 206 7.18 3.44 23.02
CA THR A 206 7.70 2.54 24.06
C THR A 206 6.56 2.11 24.98
N VAL A 207 6.25 0.81 25.00
CA VAL A 207 5.33 0.23 25.99
C VAL A 207 6.17 -0.30 27.15
N ARG A 208 6.17 0.45 28.27
CA ARG A 208 6.99 0.13 29.46
C ARG A 208 6.75 -1.30 29.92
N GLY A 209 7.83 -2.03 30.19
CA GLY A 209 7.79 -3.43 30.61
C GLY A 209 7.51 -4.46 29.50
N HIS A 210 7.00 -4.06 28.34
CA HIS A 210 6.50 -5.00 27.33
C HIS A 210 7.33 -4.96 26.04
N GLY A 211 7.55 -3.78 25.46
CA GLY A 211 8.33 -3.65 24.24
C GLY A 211 8.03 -2.37 23.48
N PHE A 212 7.81 -2.48 22.18
CA PHE A 212 7.54 -1.35 21.29
C PHE A 212 6.29 -1.60 20.47
N ARG A 213 5.54 -0.53 20.20
CA ARG A 213 4.41 -0.51 19.27
C ARG A 213 4.70 0.47 18.15
N PHE A 214 4.26 0.12 16.95
CA PHE A 214 4.31 1.01 15.80
C PHE A 214 2.96 1.71 15.63
N GLU A 215 2.97 3.02 15.49
CA GLU A 215 1.79 3.85 15.26
C GLU A 215 2.04 4.71 14.03
N ASN A 216 1.31 4.45 12.94
CA ASN A 216 1.52 5.09 11.66
C ASN A 216 0.27 5.89 11.25
N PRO A 217 0.23 7.20 11.54
CA PRO A 217 -0.93 8.02 11.29
C PRO A 217 -1.19 8.14 9.79
N ILE A 218 -2.44 8.47 9.47
CA ILE A 218 -2.83 8.79 8.11
C ILE A 218 -2.41 10.25 7.84
N ALA A 219 -1.69 10.49 6.75
CA ALA A 219 -1.37 11.80 6.20
C ALA A 219 -2.66 12.60 6.04
N SER A 220 -2.79 13.66 6.82
CA SER A 220 -3.94 14.56 6.73
C SER A 220 -4.01 15.17 5.34
N ILE A 221 -5.09 14.89 4.61
CA ILE A 221 -5.40 15.58 3.35
C ILE A 221 -5.73 17.04 3.72
N SER A 222 -4.75 17.94 3.61
CA SER A 222 -4.98 19.37 3.69
C SER A 222 -5.94 19.76 2.57
N HIS A 223 -7.22 19.94 2.89
CA HIS A 223 -8.16 20.62 2.01
C HIS A 223 -7.69 22.07 1.92
N PRO A 224 -7.39 22.62 0.73
CA PRO A 224 -7.19 24.05 0.60
C PRO A 224 -8.50 24.72 1.02
N SER A 225 -8.43 25.44 2.14
CA SER A 225 -9.54 26.24 2.62
C SER A 225 -9.65 27.46 1.70
N LYS A 226 -10.73 27.48 0.91
CA LYS A 226 -11.35 28.62 0.18
C LYS A 226 -10.44 29.61 -0.54
#